data_AF-A0A8J5CV97-F1
#
_entry.id   AF-A0A8J5CV97-F1
#
_cell.length_a   1.000
_cell.length_b   1.000
_cell.length_c   1.000
_cell.angle_alpha   90.00
_cell.angle_beta   90.00
_cell.angle_gamma   90.00
#
_symmetry.space_group_name_H-M   'P 1'
#
loop_
_entity.id
_entity.type
_entity.pdbx_description
1 polymer ?
#
loop_
_entity_poly.entity_id
_entity_poly.type
_entity_poly.pdbx_seq_one_letter_code
_entity_poly.pdbx_strand_id
1 'polypeptide(L)'
;MNLYLLINTLYDETQLLPLQVKDKSPAELQITAEQLLREAKERELEIVPPPPRQKISDPEELQEYRLKKRRAFEDSIRKNRGNISNWIKYAKWEEEQQEIRRARSVYERALDVDHRNITLWLKYAEMEMRGRQVNHSRNVWDRAVTILPRANQFWYKYTYMEEMLKNIAGCRQVGANTFIHRPHAV
;
A
#
# COMPACT_ATOMS: atom_id res chain seq x y z
N MET A 1 -31.24 -15.10 -73.63
CA MET A 1 -31.21 -15.33 -72.17
C MET A 1 -31.39 -13.99 -71.49
N ASN A 2 -32.51 -13.83 -70.79
CA ASN A 2 -33.05 -12.54 -70.39
C ASN A 2 -32.34 -12.05 -69.11
N LEU A 3 -31.58 -10.95 -69.17
CA LEU A 3 -30.88 -10.36 -68.01
C LEU A 3 -31.85 -9.99 -66.85
N TYR A 4 -33.15 -9.86 -67.15
CA TYR A 4 -34.21 -9.66 -66.16
C TYR A 4 -34.42 -10.83 -65.19
N LEU A 5 -33.97 -12.05 -65.53
CA LEU A 5 -34.08 -13.21 -64.64
C LEU A 5 -32.93 -13.31 -63.63
N LEU A 6 -31.82 -12.58 -63.83
CA LEU A 6 -30.65 -12.65 -62.92
C LEU A 6 -30.68 -11.60 -61.80
N ILE A 7 -31.46 -10.52 -61.97
CA ILE A 7 -31.62 -9.49 -60.94
C ILE A 7 -32.65 -9.93 -59.88
N ASN A 8 -33.67 -10.70 -60.29
CA ASN A 8 -34.73 -11.17 -59.40
C ASN A 8 -34.36 -12.41 -58.56
N THR A 9 -33.16 -12.98 -58.72
CA THR A 9 -32.67 -14.08 -57.87
C THR A 9 -31.73 -13.61 -56.76
N LEU A 10 -31.41 -12.32 -56.69
CA LEU A 10 -30.51 -11.74 -55.68
C LEU A 10 -31.20 -10.76 -54.72
N TYR A 11 -32.50 -10.49 -54.91
CA TYR A 11 -33.33 -9.80 -53.94
C TYR A 11 -34.28 -10.82 -53.30
N ASP A 12 -33.71 -11.69 -52.46
CA ASP A 12 -34.49 -12.43 -51.48
C ASP A 12 -35.04 -11.42 -50.46
N GLU A 13 -36.31 -11.11 -50.64
CA GLU A 13 -37.05 -10.00 -50.03
C GLU A 13 -37.40 -10.23 -48.55
N THR A 14 -36.71 -11.14 -47.83
CA THR A 14 -37.23 -11.63 -46.53
C THR A 14 -36.21 -11.81 -45.41
N GLN A 15 -35.17 -10.97 -45.34
CA GLN A 15 -34.38 -10.83 -44.08
C GLN A 15 -34.56 -9.50 -43.37
N LEU A 16 -35.60 -8.72 -43.69
CA LEU A 16 -36.13 -7.76 -42.73
C LEU A 16 -36.96 -8.56 -41.71
N LEU A 17 -36.35 -8.91 -40.58
CA LEU A 17 -37.06 -9.48 -39.42
C LEU A 17 -38.37 -8.68 -39.24
N PRO A 18 -39.55 -9.32 -39.29
CA PRO A 18 -40.81 -8.61 -39.17
C PRO A 18 -40.80 -7.82 -37.87
N LEU A 19 -41.12 -6.53 -37.94
CA LEU A 19 -41.21 -5.66 -36.76
C LEU A 19 -42.26 -6.26 -35.81
N GLN A 20 -41.79 -6.99 -34.79
CA GLN A 20 -42.67 -7.57 -33.80
C GLN A 20 -43.38 -6.45 -33.05
N VAL A 21 -44.72 -6.46 -33.08
CA VAL A 21 -45.53 -5.61 -32.23
C VAL A 21 -45.23 -6.01 -30.79
N LYS A 22 -44.53 -5.14 -30.05
CA LYS A 22 -44.17 -5.40 -28.66
C LYS A 22 -45.44 -5.37 -27.82
N ASP A 23 -45.71 -6.46 -27.12
CA ASP A 23 -46.77 -6.51 -26.11
C ASP A 23 -46.51 -5.46 -25.02
N LYS A 24 -47.51 -4.61 -24.78
CA LYS A 24 -47.46 -3.53 -23.78
C LYS A 24 -48.18 -3.90 -22.48
N SER A 25 -48.48 -5.18 -22.29
CA SER A 25 -49.00 -5.68 -21.03
C SER A 25 -48.00 -5.39 -19.90
N PRO A 26 -48.48 -5.10 -18.67
CA PRO A 26 -47.58 -4.86 -17.55
C PRO A 26 -46.72 -6.11 -17.29
N ALA A 27 -45.41 -5.90 -17.13
CA ALA A 27 -44.47 -6.98 -16.83
C ALA A 27 -44.76 -7.57 -15.44
N GLU A 28 -44.70 -8.89 -15.31
CA GLU A 28 -44.92 -9.60 -14.03
C GLU A 28 -43.84 -9.28 -12.99
N LEU A 29 -42.60 -9.04 -13.43
CA LEU A 29 -41.49 -8.64 -12.59
C LEU A 29 -41.04 -7.23 -12.96
N GLN A 30 -41.11 -6.32 -11.98
CA GLN A 30 -40.60 -4.97 -12.14
C GLN A 30 -39.09 -4.97 -11.92
N ILE A 31 -38.36 -4.36 -12.84
CA ILE A 31 -36.92 -4.15 -12.69
C ILE A 31 -36.69 -3.21 -11.50
N THR A 32 -36.03 -3.73 -10.46
CA THR A 32 -35.72 -2.94 -9.27
C THR A 32 -34.35 -2.28 -9.39
N ALA A 33 -34.13 -1.19 -8.65
CA ALA A 33 -32.83 -0.56 -8.57
C ALA A 33 -31.74 -1.52 -8.04
N GLU A 34 -32.10 -2.44 -7.13
CA GLU A 34 -31.17 -3.45 -6.61
C GLU A 34 -30.71 -4.42 -7.71
N GLN A 35 -31.63 -4.87 -8.57
CA GLN A 35 -31.31 -5.79 -9.66
C GLN A 35 -30.33 -5.16 -10.65
N LEU A 36 -30.55 -3.90 -11.02
CA LEU A 36 -29.64 -3.15 -11.88
C LEU A 36 -28.25 -2.96 -11.24
N LEU A 37 -28.20 -2.64 -9.94
CA LEU A 37 -26.94 -2.48 -9.21
C LEU A 37 -26.18 -3.81 -9.05
N ARG A 38 -26.90 -4.92 -8.85
CA ARG A 38 -26.33 -6.27 -8.76
C ARG A 38 -25.72 -6.68 -10.10
N GLU A 39 -26.46 -6.53 -11.19
CA GLU A 39 -25.99 -6.86 -12.54
C GLU A 39 -24.81 -5.96 -12.94
N ALA A 40 -24.85 -4.66 -12.60
CA ALA A 40 -23.73 -3.75 -12.83
C ALA A 40 -22.47 -4.17 -12.06
N LYS A 41 -22.63 -4.64 -10.82
CA LYS A 41 -21.52 -5.16 -10.00
C LYS A 41 -20.96 -6.46 -10.58
N GLU A 42 -21.83 -7.39 -10.98
CA GLU A 42 -21.44 -8.70 -11.54
C GLU A 42 -20.71 -8.59 -12.88
N ARG A 43 -21.01 -7.55 -13.67
CA ARG A 43 -20.30 -7.31 -14.92
C ARG A 43 -18.82 -6.96 -14.73
N GLU A 44 -18.40 -6.58 -13.50
CA GLU A 44 -17.00 -6.38 -13.08
C GLU A 44 -16.11 -5.68 -14.13
N LEU A 45 -16.67 -4.76 -14.93
CA LEU A 45 -16.02 -4.25 -16.16
C LEU A 45 -14.71 -3.50 -15.89
N GLU A 46 -14.51 -3.05 -14.65
CA GLU A 46 -13.33 -2.31 -14.20
C GLU A 46 -12.30 -3.17 -13.45
N ILE A 47 -12.61 -4.44 -13.17
CA ILE A 47 -11.68 -5.32 -12.46
C ILE A 47 -10.66 -5.85 -13.47
N VAL A 48 -9.48 -5.24 -13.48
CA VAL A 48 -8.34 -5.76 -14.22
C VAL A 48 -7.97 -7.14 -13.65
N PRO A 49 -7.84 -8.19 -14.48
CA PRO A 49 -7.46 -9.50 -13.99
C PRO A 49 -6.09 -9.41 -13.28
N PRO A 50 -5.88 -10.16 -12.19
CA PRO A 50 -4.61 -10.13 -11.48
C PRO A 50 -3.48 -10.58 -12.43
N PRO A 51 -2.28 -9.99 -12.31
CA PRO A 51 -1.16 -10.39 -13.14
C PRO A 51 -0.82 -11.87 -12.92
N PRO A 52 -0.36 -12.59 -13.96
CA PRO A 52 0.01 -14.00 -13.83
C PRO A 52 1.15 -14.18 -12.82
N ARG A 53 1.14 -15.30 -12.09
CA ARG A 53 2.17 -15.63 -11.09
C ARG A 53 3.49 -15.94 -11.78
N GLN A 54 4.37 -14.96 -11.89
CA GLN A 54 5.73 -15.15 -12.40
C GLN A 54 6.62 -15.73 -11.30
N LYS A 55 7.22 -16.91 -11.55
CA LYS A 55 8.26 -17.47 -10.69
C LYS A 55 9.59 -16.86 -11.13
N ILE A 56 10.27 -16.19 -10.21
CA ILE A 56 11.58 -15.59 -10.46
C ILE A 56 12.61 -16.71 -10.26
N SER A 57 13.26 -17.15 -11.33
CA SER A 57 14.28 -18.21 -11.28
C SER A 57 15.68 -17.61 -11.23
N ASP A 58 15.91 -16.55 -12.01
CA ASP A 58 17.26 -16.08 -12.29
C ASP A 58 17.62 -14.82 -11.49
N PRO A 59 18.89 -14.66 -11.10
CA PRO A 59 19.33 -13.49 -10.32
C PRO A 59 19.16 -12.18 -11.10
N GLU A 60 19.24 -12.22 -12.43
CA GLU A 60 19.01 -11.06 -13.30
C GLU A 60 17.53 -10.64 -13.32
N GLU A 61 16.61 -11.60 -13.45
CA GLU A 61 15.17 -11.37 -13.34
C GLU A 61 14.79 -10.77 -11.97
N LEU A 62 15.44 -11.25 -10.89
CA LEU A 62 15.23 -10.70 -9.55
C LEU A 62 15.67 -9.24 -9.46
N GLN A 63 16.80 -8.89 -10.09
CA GLN A 63 17.28 -7.51 -10.13
C GLN A 63 16.35 -6.61 -10.94
N GLU A 64 15.86 -7.07 -12.09
CA GLU A 64 14.89 -6.33 -12.90
C GLU A 64 13.58 -6.11 -12.14
N TYR A 65 13.06 -7.16 -11.48
CA TYR A 65 11.90 -7.07 -10.60
C TYR A 65 12.10 -6.01 -9.51
N ARG A 66 13.26 -6.05 -8.82
CA ARG A 66 13.61 -5.06 -7.78
C ARG A 66 13.66 -3.64 -8.35
N LEU A 67 14.28 -3.46 -9.52
CA LEU A 67 14.39 -2.14 -10.17
C LEU A 67 13.02 -1.59 -10.55
N LYS A 68 12.16 -2.42 -11.16
CA LYS A 68 10.79 -2.05 -11.55
C LYS A 68 9.95 -1.67 -10.34
N LYS A 69 10.02 -2.45 -9.25
CA LYS A 69 9.30 -2.16 -8.00
C LYS A 69 9.80 -0.87 -7.34
N ARG A 70 11.11 -0.65 -7.27
CA ARG A 70 11.70 0.61 -6.76
C ARG A 70 11.22 1.81 -7.54
N ARG A 71 11.27 1.74 -8.88
CA ARG A 71 10.77 2.82 -9.75
C ARG A 71 9.31 3.16 -9.43
N ALA A 72 8.45 2.15 -9.31
CA ALA A 72 7.05 2.36 -8.97
C ALA A 72 6.83 3.03 -7.60
N PHE A 73 7.62 2.66 -6.58
CA PHE A 73 7.57 3.32 -5.27
C PHE A 73 8.08 4.77 -5.32
N GLU A 74 9.20 5.01 -5.99
CA GLU A 74 9.75 6.36 -6.17
C GLU A 74 8.78 7.26 -6.95
N ASP A 75 8.13 6.75 -7.99
CA ASP A 75 7.13 7.50 -8.74
C ASP A 75 5.87 7.78 -7.89
N SER A 76 5.45 6.84 -7.03
CA SER A 76 4.37 7.07 -6.07
C SER A 76 4.72 8.17 -5.06
N ILE A 77 5.95 8.17 -4.56
CA ILE A 77 6.48 9.20 -3.66
C ILE A 77 6.58 10.56 -4.36
N ARG A 78 7.01 10.59 -5.62
CA ARG A 78 7.06 11.83 -6.42
C ARG A 78 5.68 12.43 -6.63
N LYS A 79 4.68 11.58 -6.94
CA LYS A 79 3.29 12.02 -7.12
C LYS A 79 2.66 12.51 -5.82
N ASN A 80 2.94 11.84 -4.70
CA ASN A 80 2.37 12.20 -3.40
C ASN A 80 3.42 12.12 -2.29
N ARG A 81 4.24 13.17 -2.19
CA ARG A 81 5.37 13.24 -1.26
C ARG A 81 4.94 13.24 0.21
N GLY A 82 3.80 13.86 0.53
CA GLY A 82 3.27 13.96 1.89
C GLY A 82 2.61 12.69 2.41
N ASN A 83 2.33 11.70 1.56
CA ASN A 83 1.69 10.46 1.99
C ASN A 83 2.72 9.49 2.61
N ILE A 84 2.82 9.53 3.93
CA ILE A 84 3.75 8.73 4.74
C ILE A 84 3.47 7.23 4.60
N SER A 85 2.24 6.82 4.26
CA SER A 85 1.94 5.40 3.99
C SER A 85 2.76 4.85 2.83
N ASN A 86 3.01 5.64 1.79
CA ASN A 86 3.84 5.23 0.65
C ASN A 86 5.29 5.01 1.07
N TRP A 87 5.84 5.89 1.91
CA TRP A 87 7.18 5.76 2.47
C TRP A 87 7.32 4.50 3.33
N ILE A 88 6.35 4.25 4.23
CA ILE A 88 6.36 3.07 5.10
C ILE A 88 6.26 1.78 4.26
N LYS A 89 5.39 1.73 3.25
CA LYS A 89 5.25 0.58 2.34
C LYS A 89 6.54 0.31 1.58
N TYR A 90 7.21 1.36 1.10
CA TYR A 90 8.47 1.22 0.38
C TYR A 90 9.58 0.70 1.30
N ALA A 91 9.73 1.28 2.48
CA ALA A 91 10.76 0.85 3.44
C ALA A 91 10.53 -0.60 3.92
N LYS A 92 9.27 -1.00 4.16
CA LYS A 92 8.92 -2.39 4.47
C LYS A 92 9.26 -3.35 3.33
N TRP A 93 9.04 -2.95 2.09
CA TRP A 93 9.41 -3.78 0.94
C TRP A 93 10.94 -3.93 0.82
N GLU A 94 11.74 -2.89 1.06
CA GLU A 94 13.21 -3.01 1.11
C GLU A 94 13.68 -3.91 2.27
N GLU A 95 12.97 -3.87 3.41
CA GLU A 95 13.21 -4.80 4.53
C GLU A 95 12.95 -6.26 4.11
N GLU A 96 11.87 -6.53 3.39
CA GLU A 96 11.56 -7.86 2.83
C GLU A 96 12.64 -8.32 1.83
N GLN A 97 13.30 -7.38 1.12
CA GLN A 97 14.45 -7.68 0.25
C GLN A 97 15.77 -7.88 1.00
N GLN A 98 15.79 -7.77 2.34
CA GLN A 98 16.98 -7.79 3.20
C GLN A 98 17.97 -6.64 2.95
N GLU A 99 17.53 -5.56 2.29
CA GLU A 99 18.34 -4.38 1.97
C GLU A 99 18.17 -3.28 3.02
N ILE A 100 18.58 -3.57 4.26
CA ILE A 100 18.38 -2.69 5.43
C ILE A 100 19.00 -1.30 5.24
N ARG A 101 20.15 -1.21 4.57
CA ARG A 101 20.82 0.09 4.30
C ARG A 101 19.93 1.01 3.44
N ARG A 102 19.23 0.46 2.46
CA ARG A 102 18.30 1.22 1.62
C ARG A 102 17.05 1.58 2.41
N ALA A 103 16.51 0.64 3.18
CA ALA A 103 15.37 0.90 4.05
C ALA A 103 15.63 2.08 5.00
N ARG A 104 16.83 2.17 5.61
CA ARG A 104 17.27 3.33 6.40
C ARG A 104 17.23 4.63 5.62
N SER A 105 17.82 4.64 4.42
CA SER A 105 17.81 5.85 3.57
C SER A 105 16.38 6.30 3.23
N VAL A 106 15.45 5.36 3.01
CA VAL A 106 14.03 5.67 2.79
C VAL A 106 13.39 6.27 4.05
N TYR A 107 13.65 5.72 5.24
CA TYR A 107 13.13 6.26 6.50
C TYR A 107 13.70 7.65 6.81
N GLU A 108 15.00 7.89 6.64
CA GLU A 108 15.60 9.21 6.86
C GLU A 108 15.01 10.24 5.87
N ARG A 109 14.87 9.89 4.59
CA ARG A 109 14.18 10.75 3.60
C ARG A 109 12.72 11.03 3.96
N ALA A 110 12.03 10.06 4.56
CA ALA A 110 10.66 10.25 5.04
C ALA A 110 10.61 11.17 6.26
N LEU A 111 11.60 11.09 7.16
CA LEU A 111 11.73 11.96 8.31
C LEU A 111 12.04 13.40 7.89
N ASP A 112 12.81 13.61 6.82
CA ASP A 112 13.03 14.93 6.24
C ASP A 112 11.73 15.57 5.71
N VAL A 113 10.73 14.75 5.36
CA VAL A 113 9.41 15.23 4.93
C VAL A 113 8.51 15.53 6.13
N ASP A 114 8.39 14.59 7.07
CA ASP A 114 7.59 14.76 8.29
C ASP A 114 8.24 14.08 9.49
N HIS A 115 9.14 14.82 10.15
CA HIS A 115 9.80 14.38 11.37
C HIS A 115 8.90 14.39 12.61
N ARG A 116 7.69 14.98 12.53
CA ARG A 116 6.73 14.99 13.64
C ARG A 116 5.84 13.76 13.63
N ASN A 117 5.84 12.99 12.54
CA ASN A 117 5.04 11.80 12.44
C ASN A 117 5.55 10.70 13.37
N ILE A 118 4.73 10.43 14.37
CA ILE A 118 5.01 9.46 15.41
C ILE A 118 5.13 8.02 14.87
N THR A 119 4.30 7.64 13.91
CA THR A 119 4.27 6.27 13.36
C THR A 119 5.53 5.96 12.55
N LEU A 120 6.14 6.98 11.94
CA LEU A 120 7.36 6.83 11.15
C LEU A 120 8.55 6.44 12.04
N TRP A 121 8.73 7.15 13.16
CA TRP A 121 9.74 6.83 14.17
C TRP A 121 9.56 5.42 14.74
N LEU A 122 8.33 5.04 15.08
CA LEU A 122 8.04 3.69 15.57
C LEU A 122 8.44 2.63 14.55
N LYS A 123 8.02 2.78 13.29
CA LYS A 123 8.31 1.80 12.24
C LYS A 123 9.79 1.70 11.92
N TYR A 124 10.51 2.82 11.97
CA TYR A 124 11.94 2.85 11.76
C TYR A 124 12.69 2.09 12.87
N ALA A 125 12.41 2.39 14.14
CA ALA A 125 13.05 1.70 15.25
C ALA A 125 12.66 0.22 15.31
N GLU A 126 11.38 -0.13 15.05
CA GLU A 126 10.92 -1.53 14.96
C GLU A 126 11.64 -2.32 13.85
N MET A 127 12.01 -1.67 12.74
CA MET A 127 12.79 -2.29 11.67
C MET A 127 14.23 -2.57 12.11
N GLU A 128 14.90 -1.63 12.78
CA GLU A 128 16.25 -1.84 13.32
C GLU A 128 16.29 -2.94 14.39
N MET A 129 15.26 -3.01 15.25
CA MET A 129 15.11 -4.07 16.24
C MET A 129 14.96 -5.44 15.57
N ARG A 130 14.14 -5.55 14.52
CA ARG A 130 13.99 -6.80 13.74
C ARG A 130 15.28 -7.19 13.03
N GLY A 131 16.05 -6.21 12.54
CA GLY A 131 17.38 -6.39 11.96
C GLY A 131 18.49 -6.72 12.97
N ARG A 132 18.18 -6.82 14.27
CA ARG A 132 19.14 -7.03 15.39
C ARG A 132 20.19 -5.92 15.51
N GLN A 133 19.90 -4.72 15.01
CA GLN A 133 20.81 -3.57 15.02
C GLN A 133 20.52 -2.67 16.21
N VAL A 134 20.88 -3.17 17.41
CA VAL A 134 20.55 -2.54 18.69
C VAL A 134 21.08 -1.11 18.81
N ASN A 135 22.33 -0.87 18.42
CA ASN A 135 22.95 0.45 18.52
C ASN A 135 22.27 1.48 17.63
N HIS A 136 21.85 1.09 16.42
CA HIS A 136 21.11 1.99 15.54
C HIS A 136 19.71 2.25 16.09
N SER A 137 19.04 1.22 16.61
CA SER A 137 17.74 1.38 17.28
C SER A 137 17.80 2.38 18.44
N ARG A 138 18.84 2.30 19.30
CA ARG A 138 19.07 3.30 20.37
C ARG A 138 19.20 4.72 19.84
N ASN A 139 20.05 4.92 18.82
CA ASN A 139 20.23 6.24 18.22
C ASN A 139 18.91 6.81 17.66
N VAL A 140 18.07 5.96 17.06
CA VAL A 140 16.75 6.37 16.56
C VAL A 140 15.82 6.74 17.73
N TRP A 141 15.79 5.96 18.80
CA TRP A 141 14.99 6.28 20.00
C TRP A 141 15.45 7.57 20.68
N ASP A 142 16.75 7.77 20.86
CA ASP A 142 17.31 9.00 21.46
C ASP A 142 16.93 10.23 20.63
N ARG A 143 17.02 10.15 19.29
CA ARG A 143 16.57 11.21 18.39
C ARG A 143 15.06 11.47 18.51
N ALA A 144 14.24 10.41 18.47
CA ALA A 144 12.79 10.51 18.54
C ALA A 144 12.33 11.20 19.84
N VAL A 145 12.93 10.82 20.96
CA VAL A 145 12.67 11.39 22.28
C VAL A 145 13.12 12.84 22.38
N THR A 146 14.26 13.18 21.78
CA THR A 146 14.77 14.57 21.78
C THR A 146 13.87 15.51 20.97
N ILE A 147 13.36 15.05 19.82
CA ILE A 147 12.51 15.86 18.94
C ILE A 147 11.07 15.95 19.48
N LEU A 148 10.55 14.85 20.02
CA LEU A 148 9.16 14.71 20.47
C LEU A 148 9.09 14.19 21.92
N PRO A 149 9.55 14.96 22.91
CA PRO A 149 9.64 14.50 24.30
C PRO A 149 8.27 14.24 24.94
N ARG A 150 7.20 14.84 24.41
CA ARG A 150 5.82 14.66 24.89
C ARG A 150 5.16 13.36 24.40
N ALA A 151 5.77 12.66 23.45
CA ALA A 151 5.21 11.43 22.90
C ALA A 151 5.55 10.23 23.81
N ASN A 152 4.67 9.94 24.78
CA ASN A 152 4.85 8.89 25.79
C ASN A 152 5.19 7.52 25.22
N GLN A 153 4.65 7.19 24.05
CA GLN A 153 4.88 5.92 23.38
C GLN A 153 6.35 5.65 23.03
N PHE A 154 7.16 6.69 22.80
CA PHE A 154 8.60 6.51 22.55
C PHE A 154 9.32 6.07 23.82
N TRP A 155 9.02 6.71 24.94
CA TRP A 155 9.56 6.34 26.24
C TRP A 155 9.20 4.91 26.62
N TYR A 156 7.94 4.51 26.50
CA TYR A 156 7.50 3.14 26.82
C TYR A 156 8.18 2.09 25.93
N LYS A 157 8.30 2.34 24.63
CA LYS A 157 8.97 1.39 23.72
C LYS A 157 10.48 1.36 23.94
N TYR A 158 11.08 2.49 24.28
CA TYR A 158 12.52 2.58 24.54
C TYR A 158 12.91 1.87 25.85
N THR A 159 12.18 2.10 26.94
CA THR A 159 12.42 1.37 28.20
C THR A 159 12.22 -0.13 28.04
N TYR A 160 11.15 -0.54 27.33
CA TYR A 160 10.89 -1.94 27.01
C TYR A 160 12.04 -2.58 26.21
N MET A 161 12.60 -1.87 25.24
CA MET A 161 13.77 -2.34 24.49
C MET A 161 14.98 -2.55 25.42
N GLU A 162 15.32 -1.58 26.27
CA GLU A 162 16.46 -1.71 27.20
C GLU A 162 16.24 -2.83 28.23
N GLU A 163 15.00 -3.05 28.69
CA GLU A 163 14.63 -4.15 29.57
C GLU A 163 14.83 -5.51 28.89
N MET A 164 14.40 -5.66 27.63
CA MET A 164 14.62 -6.88 26.83
C MET A 164 16.11 -7.15 26.60
N LEU A 165 16.94 -6.12 26.58
CA LEU A 165 18.39 -6.22 26.51
C LEU A 165 19.07 -6.41 27.87
N LYS A 166 18.28 -6.48 28.97
CA LYS A 166 18.74 -6.56 30.36
C LYS A 166 19.66 -5.42 30.80
N ASN A 167 19.57 -4.27 30.14
CA ASN A 167 20.34 -3.08 30.49
C ASN A 167 19.59 -2.24 31.54
N ILE A 168 19.75 -2.64 32.80
CA ILE A 168 19.09 -1.98 33.94
C ILE A 168 19.53 -0.52 34.09
N ALA A 169 20.81 -0.23 33.82
CA ALA A 169 21.34 1.13 33.90
C ALA A 169 20.71 2.06 32.85
N GLY A 170 20.64 1.60 31.58
CA GLY A 170 19.97 2.33 30.51
C GLY A 170 18.49 2.58 30.79
N CYS A 171 17.78 1.56 31.26
CA CYS A 171 16.37 1.69 31.62
C CYS A 171 16.14 2.75 32.71
N ARG A 172 17.00 2.79 33.75
CA ARG A 172 16.94 3.84 34.79
C ARG A 172 17.20 5.23 34.24
N GLN A 173 18.16 5.38 33.32
CA GLN A 173 18.47 6.66 32.69
C GLN A 173 17.29 7.18 31.86
N VAL A 174 16.70 6.33 31.03
CA VAL A 174 15.52 6.66 30.22
C VAL A 174 14.32 6.99 31.12
N GLY A 175 14.13 6.21 32.19
CA GLY A 175 13.10 6.49 33.21
C GLY A 175 13.28 7.86 33.86
N ALA A 176 14.48 8.18 34.34
CA ALA A 176 14.80 9.48 34.93
C ALA A 176 14.51 10.63 33.95
N ASN A 177 14.92 10.50 32.69
CA ASN A 177 14.65 11.49 31.65
C ASN A 177 13.14 11.65 31.40
N THR A 178 12.37 10.56 31.45
CA THR A 178 10.91 10.60 31.29
C THR A 178 10.25 11.47 32.37
N PHE A 179 10.70 11.37 33.63
CA PHE A 179 10.17 12.18 34.73
C PHE A 179 10.47 13.67 34.57
N ILE A 180 11.67 14.02 34.09
CA ILE A 180 12.05 15.42 33.81
C ILE A 180 11.12 16.03 32.77
N HIS A 181 10.80 15.28 31.70
CA HIS A 181 9.94 15.77 30.63
C HIS A 181 8.44 15.64 30.95
N ARG A 182 8.04 14.95 32.03
CA ARG A 182 6.64 14.70 32.41
C ARG A 182 6.41 14.87 33.93
N PRO A 183 6.36 16.12 34.45
CA PRO A 183 6.17 16.38 35.88
C PRO A 183 4.77 16.01 36.44
N HIS A 184 3.79 15.63 35.61
CA HIS A 184 2.41 15.32 36.02
C HIS A 184 1.92 13.92 35.61
N ALA A 185 2.85 12.96 35.42
CA ALA A 185 2.50 11.56 35.20
C ALA A 185 2.30 10.81 36.54
N VAL A 186 1.25 11.13 37.27
CA VAL A 186 0.76 10.29 38.36
C VAL A 186 -0.53 9.63 37.89
#